data_AF-A0A3B1DL09-F1
#
_entry.id   AF-A0A3B1DL09-F1
#
_cell.length_a   1.000
_cell.length_b   1.000
_cell.length_c   1.000
_cell.angle_alpha   90.00
_cell.angle_beta   90.00
_cell.angle_gamma   90.00
#
_symmetry.space_group_name_H-M   'P 1'
#
loop_
_entity.id
_entity.type
_entity.pdbx_description
1 polymer ?
#
loop_
_entity_poly.entity_id
_entity_poly.type
_entity_poly.pdbx_seq_one_letter_code
_entity_poly.pdbx_strand_id
1 'polypeptide(L)'
;EFFEGLSAMDLREALVDPRVSVFVGRDASQRWLNDALARIDEAVLGMVIATPGVRARILPPADAVTGRVSAAQAEEFRRLQAKVSATYAKRDKAWWGRRYREAQQGGEPLRVLVPTSRYSTYIRHAAMDLAEAFEGLGCEAMVVMEAGPSSRPSTVGHLRPVAEFEPDLIALVNYFRGDAGMPYPEQVPWLCWVQDAMPHQFAERRWGALDFVAGHVHKELTASEGFPRERSMSFPVVASTRKFYPEPVEAGLAARFACEVAYVSHQSETPEVFHARCVAEAGDAGTARLLEALRPLVEAEAVEPMGSSLLDRLERLTREVMQRCQSSVDESGVTFVFRQYALPLADRVLRHQTLGWAAEVCARR
;
A
#
# COMPACT_ATOMS: atom_id res chain seq x y z
N GLU A 1 40.07 15.29 -3.85
CA GLU A 1 38.77 15.53 -4.48
C GLU A 1 37.60 14.99 -3.68
N PHE A 2 37.42 13.68 -3.47
CA PHE A 2 36.31 13.19 -2.62
C PHE A 2 36.33 13.79 -1.21
N PHE A 3 37.45 13.67 -0.48
CA PHE A 3 37.61 14.29 0.84
C PHE A 3 37.53 15.82 0.83
N GLU A 4 37.91 16.47 -0.27
CA GLU A 4 37.79 17.94 -0.42
C GLU A 4 36.31 18.33 -0.60
N GLY A 5 35.54 17.55 -1.36
CA GLY A 5 34.09 17.72 -1.47
C GLY A 5 33.38 17.54 -0.13
N LEU A 6 33.81 16.55 0.68
CA LEU A 6 33.29 16.37 2.05
C LEU A 6 33.65 17.52 2.99
N SER A 7 34.63 18.36 2.66
CA SER A 7 34.95 19.54 3.48
C SER A 7 34.00 20.72 3.23
N ALA A 8 33.25 20.70 2.13
CA ALA A 8 32.28 21.74 1.79
C ALA A 8 30.91 21.55 2.46
N MET A 9 30.61 20.35 2.96
CA MET A 9 29.35 20.02 3.62
C MET A 9 29.53 18.83 4.57
N ASP A 10 29.00 18.94 5.78
CA ASP A 10 29.02 17.82 6.73
C ASP A 10 28.04 16.72 6.30
N LEU A 11 28.60 15.62 5.78
CA LEU A 11 27.84 14.44 5.34
C LEU A 11 27.99 13.25 6.28
N ARG A 12 28.52 13.43 7.49
CA ARG A 12 28.81 12.30 8.41
C ARG A 12 27.58 11.45 8.68
N GLU A 13 26.45 12.07 8.99
CA GLU A 13 25.19 11.36 9.27
C GLU A 13 24.71 10.53 8.07
N ALA A 14 24.81 11.09 6.85
CA ALA A 14 24.42 10.39 5.64
C ALA A 14 25.38 9.23 5.30
N LEU A 15 26.69 9.42 5.51
CA LEU A 15 27.71 8.42 5.16
C LEU A 15 27.75 7.22 6.11
N VAL A 16 27.24 7.35 7.34
CA VAL A 16 27.10 6.21 8.27
C VAL A 16 25.81 5.44 8.06
N ASP A 17 24.88 5.96 7.24
CA ASP A 17 23.63 5.27 6.95
C ASP A 17 23.92 4.00 6.12
N PRO A 18 23.48 2.81 6.57
CA PRO A 18 23.74 1.56 5.86
C PRO A 18 23.10 1.49 4.46
N ARG A 19 22.19 2.42 4.14
CA ARG A 19 21.55 2.53 2.83
C ARG A 19 22.42 3.30 1.82
N VAL A 20 23.52 3.92 2.26
CA VAL A 20 24.42 4.71 1.42
C VAL A 20 25.65 3.88 1.06
N SER A 21 25.86 3.68 -0.24
CA SER A 21 27.07 3.05 -0.78
C SER A 21 27.92 4.09 -1.49
N VAL A 22 29.22 4.09 -1.17
CA VAL A 22 30.17 5.09 -1.67
C VAL A 22 31.21 4.40 -2.56
N PHE A 23 31.21 4.75 -3.84
CA PHE A 23 32.22 4.28 -4.80
C PHE A 23 33.25 5.38 -5.03
N VAL A 24 34.46 5.22 -4.50
CA VAL A 24 35.55 6.21 -4.61
C VAL A 24 36.83 5.53 -5.08
N GLY A 25 37.52 6.15 -6.03
CA GLY A 25 38.75 5.65 -6.62
C GLY A 25 38.72 5.68 -8.15
N ARG A 26 39.83 5.26 -8.78
CA ARG A 26 39.96 5.24 -10.25
C ARG A 26 38.99 4.27 -10.94
N ASP A 27 38.55 3.26 -10.21
CA ASP A 27 37.65 2.20 -10.67
C ASP A 27 36.20 2.38 -10.18
N ALA A 28 35.88 3.52 -9.55
CA ALA A 28 34.59 3.75 -8.89
C ALA A 28 33.41 3.51 -9.82
N SER A 29 33.45 4.05 -11.05
CA SER A 29 32.39 3.85 -12.04
C SER A 29 32.21 2.40 -12.46
N GLN A 30 33.30 1.62 -12.55
CA GLN A 30 33.21 0.21 -12.93
C GLN A 30 32.64 -0.62 -11.78
N ARG A 31 33.04 -0.36 -10.53
CA ARG A 31 32.45 -1.01 -9.36
C ARG A 31 30.98 -0.67 -9.21
N TRP A 32 30.60 0.59 -9.42
CA TRP A 32 29.20 1.01 -9.42
C TRP A 32 28.41 0.32 -10.54
N LEU A 33 28.94 0.28 -11.76
CA LEU A 33 28.28 -0.42 -12.87
C LEU A 33 28.05 -1.89 -12.54
N ASN A 34 29.06 -2.59 -12.02
CA ASN A 34 28.94 -4.00 -11.66
C ASN A 34 27.90 -4.22 -10.55
N ASP A 35 27.90 -3.36 -9.53
CA ASP A 35 26.94 -3.40 -8.43
C ASP A 35 25.50 -3.12 -8.91
N ALA A 36 25.31 -2.12 -9.77
CA ALA A 36 24.01 -1.79 -10.36
C ALA A 36 23.49 -2.91 -11.27
N LEU A 37 24.36 -3.55 -12.07
CA LEU A 37 23.98 -4.69 -12.90
C LEU A 37 23.69 -5.95 -12.08
N ALA A 38 24.38 -6.16 -10.95
CA ALA A 38 24.06 -7.25 -10.03
C ALA A 38 22.67 -7.08 -9.38
N ARG A 39 22.15 -5.85 -9.36
CA ARG A 39 20.83 -5.48 -8.83
C ARG A 39 19.90 -4.99 -9.94
N ILE A 40 19.93 -5.64 -11.11
CA ILE A 40 19.14 -5.25 -12.29
C ILE A 40 17.63 -5.22 -12.04
N ASP A 41 17.16 -5.95 -11.02
CA ASP A 41 15.77 -6.01 -10.58
C ASP A 41 15.35 -4.80 -9.73
N GLU A 42 16.31 -3.97 -9.31
CA GLU A 42 16.08 -2.74 -8.56
C GLU A 42 16.06 -1.52 -9.50
N ALA A 43 15.21 -0.55 -9.22
CA ALA A 43 15.15 0.70 -9.96
C ALA A 43 16.43 1.51 -9.72
N VAL A 44 17.24 1.65 -10.76
CA VAL A 44 18.42 2.52 -10.76
C VAL A 44 17.98 3.90 -11.25
N LEU A 45 17.22 4.58 -10.39
CA LEU A 45 16.77 5.96 -10.62
C LEU A 45 17.68 6.91 -9.86
N GLY A 46 18.26 7.88 -10.55
CA GLY A 46 19.10 8.88 -9.90
C GLY A 46 19.45 10.05 -10.80
N MET A 47 19.64 11.20 -10.16
CA MET A 47 20.21 12.38 -10.80
C MET A 47 21.74 12.22 -10.88
N VAL A 48 22.30 12.37 -12.07
CA VAL A 48 23.75 12.48 -12.25
C VAL A 48 24.14 13.95 -12.15
N ILE A 49 24.91 14.30 -11.11
CA ILE A 49 25.49 15.64 -10.98
C ILE A 49 26.95 15.56 -11.43
N ALA A 50 27.27 16.25 -12.52
CA ALA A 50 28.65 16.41 -12.99
C ALA A 50 29.23 17.74 -12.49
N THR A 51 30.35 17.69 -11.77
CA THR A 51 31.04 18.90 -11.29
C THR A 51 32.12 19.33 -12.29
N PRO A 52 32.02 20.51 -12.94
CA PRO A 52 32.90 20.89 -14.04
C PRO A 52 34.36 21.21 -13.65
N GLY A 53 34.72 21.16 -12.36
CA GLY A 53 36.04 21.53 -11.84
C GLY A 53 36.90 20.38 -11.27
N VAL A 54 36.52 19.12 -11.50
CA VAL A 54 37.28 17.97 -10.98
C VAL A 54 38.62 17.79 -11.71
N ARG A 55 39.71 17.48 -10.98
CA ARG A 55 41.05 17.26 -11.56
C ARG A 55 41.15 15.91 -12.24
N ALA A 56 40.49 14.89 -11.70
CA ALA A 56 40.39 13.56 -12.29
C ALA A 56 38.92 13.17 -12.52
N ARG A 57 38.55 12.95 -13.78
CA ARG A 57 37.23 12.41 -14.13
C ARG A 57 37.19 10.91 -13.89
N ILE A 58 36.06 10.42 -13.39
CA ILE A 58 35.77 8.99 -13.32
C ILE A 58 35.53 8.44 -14.73
N LEU A 59 35.99 7.21 -15.00
CA LEU A 59 35.82 6.53 -16.27
C LEU A 59 35.26 5.12 -16.03
N PRO A 60 34.17 4.71 -16.72
CA PRO A 60 33.33 5.54 -17.59
C PRO A 60 32.63 6.70 -16.82
N PRO A 61 32.25 7.79 -17.50
CA PRO A 61 31.42 8.84 -16.91
C PRO A 61 30.12 8.30 -16.29
N ALA A 62 29.59 8.96 -15.27
CA ALA A 62 28.43 8.46 -14.52
C ALA A 62 27.16 8.32 -15.38
N ASP A 63 26.94 9.24 -16.31
CA ASP A 63 25.87 9.18 -17.32
C ASP A 63 26.02 8.00 -18.29
N ALA A 64 27.27 7.63 -18.64
CA ALA A 64 27.52 6.43 -19.40
C ALA A 64 27.24 5.15 -18.60
N VAL A 65 27.47 5.16 -17.28
CA VAL A 65 27.09 4.03 -16.39
C VAL A 65 25.58 3.90 -16.32
N THR A 66 24.84 4.97 -16.04
CA THR A 66 23.36 4.92 -15.98
C THR A 66 22.77 4.49 -17.33
N GLY A 67 23.30 5.00 -18.45
CA GLY A 67 22.89 4.59 -19.79
C GLY A 67 23.05 3.09 -20.04
N ARG A 68 24.17 2.49 -19.59
CA ARG A 68 24.40 1.04 -19.70
C ARG A 68 23.45 0.22 -18.84
N VAL A 69 23.21 0.64 -17.58
CA VAL A 69 22.27 -0.05 -16.69
C VAL A 69 20.85 0.01 -17.24
N SER A 70 20.40 1.18 -17.70
CA SER A 70 19.09 1.34 -18.33
C SER A 70 18.94 0.49 -19.59
N ALA A 71 19.99 0.41 -20.42
CA ALA A 71 19.99 -0.46 -21.60
C ALA A 71 19.86 -1.95 -21.22
N ALA A 72 20.59 -2.39 -20.20
CA ALA A 72 20.50 -3.75 -19.69
C ALA A 72 19.10 -4.06 -19.11
N GLN A 73 18.53 -3.15 -18.32
CA GLN A 73 17.16 -3.30 -17.81
C GLN A 73 16.13 -3.36 -18.94
N ALA A 74 16.27 -2.54 -19.97
CA ALA A 74 15.37 -2.55 -21.12
C ALA A 74 15.48 -3.85 -21.95
N GLU A 75 16.69 -4.37 -22.12
CA GLU A 75 16.92 -5.65 -22.79
C GLU A 75 16.30 -6.81 -22.01
N GLU A 76 16.57 -6.86 -20.70
CA GLU A 76 16.05 -7.92 -19.83
C GLU A 76 14.51 -7.84 -19.72
N PHE A 77 13.95 -6.63 -19.63
CA PHE A 77 12.51 -6.43 -19.69
C PHE A 77 11.90 -7.00 -20.98
N ARG A 78 12.47 -6.70 -22.15
CA ARG A 78 11.98 -7.25 -23.43
C ARG A 78 12.04 -8.77 -23.44
N ARG A 79 13.12 -9.37 -22.92
CA ARG A 79 13.29 -10.83 -22.84
C ARG A 79 12.21 -11.46 -21.94
N LEU A 80 12.02 -10.91 -20.74
CA LEU A 80 11.02 -11.40 -19.79
C LEU A 80 9.60 -11.19 -20.32
N GLN A 81 9.32 -10.04 -20.94
CA GLN A 81 8.02 -9.76 -21.55
C GLN A 81 7.70 -10.76 -22.66
N ALA A 82 8.64 -11.05 -23.56
CA ALA A 82 8.45 -12.06 -24.59
C ALA A 82 8.17 -13.45 -23.99
N LYS A 83 8.91 -13.85 -22.94
CA LYS A 83 8.66 -15.11 -22.23
C LYS A 83 7.27 -15.16 -21.61
N VAL A 84 6.91 -14.15 -20.82
CA VAL A 84 5.59 -14.05 -20.16
C VAL A 84 4.47 -14.05 -21.20
N SER A 85 4.58 -13.23 -22.25
CA SER A 85 3.59 -13.23 -23.33
C SER A 85 3.45 -14.60 -23.98
N ALA A 86 4.55 -15.31 -24.26
CA ALA A 86 4.48 -16.67 -24.82
C ALA A 86 3.82 -17.68 -23.87
N THR A 87 4.14 -17.64 -22.57
CA THR A 87 3.56 -18.52 -21.54
C THR A 87 2.06 -18.34 -21.42
N TYR A 88 1.57 -17.10 -21.48
CA TYR A 88 0.16 -16.77 -21.21
C TYR A 88 -0.70 -16.56 -22.47
N ALA A 89 -0.12 -16.50 -23.66
CA ALA A 89 -0.84 -16.20 -24.92
C ALA A 89 -2.06 -17.11 -25.19
N LYS A 90 -2.03 -18.36 -24.71
CA LYS A 90 -3.10 -19.35 -24.93
C LYS A 90 -3.97 -19.61 -23.69
N ARG A 91 -3.75 -18.87 -22.59
CA ARG A 91 -4.48 -19.05 -21.34
C ARG A 91 -5.69 -18.11 -21.31
N ASP A 92 -6.74 -18.51 -22.02
CA ASP A 92 -8.02 -17.80 -22.01
C ASP A 92 -8.89 -18.20 -20.81
N LYS A 93 -10.10 -17.62 -20.72
CA LYS A 93 -11.07 -17.92 -19.66
C LYS A 93 -11.38 -19.42 -19.55
N ALA A 94 -11.49 -20.13 -20.68
CA ALA A 94 -11.81 -21.55 -20.69
C ALA A 94 -10.63 -22.39 -20.19
N TRP A 95 -9.40 -21.99 -20.53
CA TRP A 95 -8.17 -22.59 -19.99
C TRP A 95 -8.11 -22.45 -18.47
N TRP A 96 -8.32 -21.23 -17.95
CA TRP A 96 -8.32 -21.00 -16.49
C TRP A 96 -9.40 -21.80 -15.78
N GLY A 97 -10.60 -21.88 -16.35
CA GLY A 97 -11.68 -22.71 -15.80
C GLY A 97 -11.33 -24.21 -15.73
N ARG A 98 -10.54 -24.74 -16.67
CA ARG A 98 -10.02 -26.11 -16.58
C ARG A 98 -8.93 -26.21 -15.51
N ARG A 99 -7.92 -25.34 -15.57
CA ARG A 99 -6.79 -25.31 -14.63
C ARG A 99 -7.21 -25.30 -13.17
N TYR A 100 -8.18 -24.45 -12.81
CA TYR A 100 -8.68 -24.35 -11.43
C TYR A 100 -9.48 -25.59 -11.01
N ARG A 101 -10.27 -26.19 -11.91
CA ARG A 101 -11.00 -27.44 -11.61
C ARG A 101 -10.05 -28.62 -11.43
N GLU A 102 -9.00 -28.72 -12.25
CA GLU A 102 -7.96 -29.74 -12.12
C GLU A 102 -7.27 -29.65 -10.76
N ALA A 103 -6.90 -28.44 -10.32
CA ALA A 103 -6.32 -28.23 -8.98
C ALA A 103 -7.29 -28.66 -7.87
N GLN A 104 -8.57 -28.29 -7.97
CA GLN A 104 -9.60 -28.70 -6.99
C GLN A 104 -9.80 -30.22 -6.92
N GLN A 105 -9.47 -30.94 -7.99
CA GLN A 105 -9.59 -32.40 -8.07
C GLN A 105 -8.29 -33.11 -7.64
N GLY A 106 -7.34 -32.39 -7.05
CA GLY A 106 -6.06 -32.95 -6.58
C GLY A 106 -4.96 -32.98 -7.64
N GLY A 107 -5.10 -32.22 -8.73
CA GLY A 107 -4.02 -31.95 -9.68
C GLY A 107 -2.96 -31.00 -9.11
N GLU A 108 -2.07 -30.51 -9.98
CA GLU A 108 -0.98 -29.60 -9.59
C GLU A 108 -1.48 -28.38 -8.80
N PRO A 109 -0.83 -28.03 -7.67
CA PRO A 109 -1.16 -26.85 -6.86
C PRO A 109 -1.28 -25.57 -7.68
N LEU A 110 -2.24 -24.70 -7.35
CA LEU A 110 -2.31 -23.37 -7.94
C LEU A 110 -1.18 -22.49 -7.42
N ARG A 111 -0.59 -21.68 -8.28
CA ARG A 111 0.50 -20.76 -7.94
C ARG A 111 -0.04 -19.34 -7.76
N VAL A 112 0.13 -18.76 -6.58
CA VAL A 112 -0.40 -17.44 -6.22
C VAL A 112 0.73 -16.45 -5.96
N LEU A 113 0.82 -15.41 -6.79
CA LEU A 113 1.73 -14.30 -6.57
C LEU A 113 1.05 -13.25 -5.70
N VAL A 114 1.70 -12.83 -4.61
CA VAL A 114 1.19 -11.80 -3.70
C VAL A 114 2.18 -10.63 -3.66
N PRO A 115 2.06 -9.62 -4.54
CA PRO A 115 2.90 -8.44 -4.47
C PRO A 115 2.57 -7.62 -3.22
N THR A 116 3.58 -7.00 -2.63
CA THR A 116 3.41 -6.09 -1.50
C THR A 116 4.57 -5.10 -1.43
N SER A 117 4.53 -4.19 -0.46
CA SER A 117 5.64 -3.29 -0.17
C SER A 117 6.15 -3.47 1.26
N ARG A 118 7.46 -3.68 1.40
CA ARG A 118 8.23 -3.70 2.66
C ARG A 118 8.02 -2.44 3.49
N TYR A 119 7.75 -1.33 2.82
CA TYR A 119 7.55 -0.02 3.43
C TYR A 119 6.15 0.17 4.01
N SER A 120 5.22 -0.74 3.74
CA SER A 120 3.93 -0.73 4.42
C SER A 120 4.06 -1.25 5.84
N THR A 121 3.44 -0.54 6.78
CA THR A 121 3.38 -0.95 8.20
C THR A 121 2.37 -2.09 8.44
N TYR A 122 1.37 -2.24 7.58
CA TYR A 122 0.29 -3.23 7.72
C TYR A 122 0.22 -4.20 6.54
N ILE A 123 0.19 -3.68 5.30
CA ILE A 123 -0.10 -4.47 4.09
C ILE A 123 0.93 -5.58 3.86
N ARG A 124 2.20 -5.39 4.25
CA ARG A 124 3.21 -6.46 4.16
C ARG A 124 2.86 -7.67 5.01
N HIS A 125 2.31 -7.44 6.20
CA HIS A 125 1.95 -8.50 7.13
C HIS A 125 0.67 -9.20 6.66
N ALA A 126 -0.32 -8.43 6.18
CA ALA A 126 -1.53 -8.98 5.58
C ALA A 126 -1.24 -9.80 4.32
N ALA A 127 -0.29 -9.37 3.48
CA ALA A 127 0.14 -10.11 2.29
C ALA A 127 0.83 -11.44 2.65
N MET A 128 1.66 -11.44 3.70
CA MET A 128 2.24 -12.69 4.24
C MET A 128 1.17 -13.63 4.78
N ASP A 129 0.19 -13.10 5.54
CA ASP A 129 -0.94 -13.89 6.05
C ASP A 129 -1.79 -14.47 4.92
N LEU A 130 -2.00 -13.70 3.86
CA LEU A 130 -2.72 -14.17 2.68
C LEU A 130 -1.96 -15.30 1.98
N ALA A 131 -0.64 -15.18 1.82
CA ALA A 131 0.18 -16.23 1.25
C ALA A 131 0.13 -17.52 2.09
N GLU A 132 0.28 -17.42 3.41
CA GLU A 132 0.15 -18.56 4.34
C GLU A 132 -1.25 -19.20 4.26
N ALA A 133 -2.30 -18.39 4.10
CA ALA A 133 -3.67 -18.91 3.92
C ALA A 133 -3.83 -19.68 2.60
N PHE A 134 -3.23 -19.22 1.50
CA PHE A 134 -3.21 -19.95 0.24
C PHE A 134 -2.43 -21.28 0.37
N GLU A 135 -1.27 -21.26 1.02
CA GLU A 135 -0.48 -22.48 1.29
C GLU A 135 -1.27 -23.49 2.12
N GLY A 136 -2.00 -23.01 3.15
CA GLY A 136 -2.89 -23.84 3.96
C GLY A 136 -4.06 -24.46 3.16
N LEU A 137 -4.40 -23.91 2.01
CA LEU A 137 -5.40 -24.45 1.07
C LEU A 137 -4.77 -25.37 0.00
N GLY A 138 -3.47 -25.66 0.08
CA GLY A 138 -2.75 -26.51 -0.86
C GLY A 138 -2.27 -25.80 -2.13
N CYS A 139 -2.23 -24.48 -2.13
CA CYS A 139 -1.58 -23.70 -3.20
C CYS A 139 -0.07 -23.53 -2.93
N GLU A 140 0.68 -23.17 -3.96
CA GLU A 140 2.00 -22.56 -3.81
C GLU A 140 1.83 -21.05 -3.79
N ALA A 141 2.38 -20.34 -2.80
CA ALA A 141 2.30 -18.89 -2.73
C ALA A 141 3.68 -18.24 -2.72
N MET A 142 3.81 -17.09 -3.38
CA MET A 142 5.06 -16.32 -3.41
C MET A 142 4.77 -14.85 -3.14
N VAL A 143 5.31 -14.33 -2.03
CA VAL A 143 5.26 -12.90 -1.72
C VAL A 143 6.38 -12.18 -2.45
N VAL A 144 6.04 -11.18 -3.26
CA VAL A 144 7.01 -10.33 -3.95
C VAL A 144 7.08 -8.98 -3.26
N MET A 145 8.27 -8.59 -2.82
CA MET A 145 8.53 -7.33 -2.14
C MET A 145 9.93 -6.80 -2.48
N GLU A 146 10.21 -5.57 -2.08
CA GLU A 146 11.51 -4.93 -2.17
C GLU A 146 12.62 -5.80 -1.52
N ALA A 147 13.71 -6.01 -2.27
CA ALA A 147 14.85 -6.82 -1.84
C ALA A 147 15.48 -6.31 -0.53
N GLY A 148 15.54 -4.99 -0.37
CA GLY A 148 16.15 -4.32 0.78
C GLY A 148 15.36 -3.11 1.29
N PRO A 149 15.84 -2.48 2.38
CA PRO A 149 15.19 -1.36 3.06
C PRO A 149 15.29 -0.01 2.33
N SER A 150 15.98 0.04 1.19
CA SER A 150 16.10 1.22 0.33
C SER A 150 15.93 0.90 -1.15
N SER A 151 15.65 -0.35 -1.50
CA SER A 151 15.44 -0.76 -2.89
C SER A 151 14.02 -0.43 -3.34
N ARG A 152 13.84 -0.13 -4.62
CA ARG A 152 12.53 -0.15 -5.26
C ARG A 152 12.59 -1.14 -6.41
N PRO A 153 11.58 -1.97 -6.66
CA PRO A 153 11.59 -2.86 -7.82
C PRO A 153 11.60 -2.03 -9.11
N SER A 154 12.38 -2.47 -10.09
CA SER A 154 12.25 -2.03 -11.48
C SER A 154 11.09 -2.80 -12.15
N THR A 155 10.76 -2.45 -13.39
CA THR A 155 9.82 -3.26 -14.19
C THR A 155 10.33 -4.69 -14.37
N VAL A 156 11.65 -4.89 -14.44
CA VAL A 156 12.30 -6.20 -14.45
C VAL A 156 12.04 -6.93 -13.14
N GLY A 157 12.24 -6.26 -12.00
CA GLY A 157 12.02 -6.85 -10.67
C GLY A 157 10.57 -7.28 -10.42
N HIS A 158 9.58 -6.64 -11.05
CA HIS A 158 8.21 -7.13 -11.05
C HIS A 158 8.00 -8.31 -12.00
N LEU A 159 8.51 -8.23 -13.22
CA LEU A 159 8.20 -9.20 -14.26
C LEU A 159 8.94 -10.54 -14.10
N ARG A 160 10.15 -10.53 -13.53
CA ARG A 160 10.96 -11.74 -13.31
C ARG A 160 10.24 -12.77 -12.44
N PRO A 161 9.68 -12.43 -11.26
CA PRO A 161 8.83 -13.33 -10.49
C PRO A 161 7.71 -13.98 -11.32
N VAL A 162 7.03 -13.23 -12.19
CA VAL A 162 5.98 -13.79 -13.06
C VAL A 162 6.55 -14.78 -14.07
N ALA A 163 7.70 -14.46 -14.66
CA ALA A 163 8.34 -15.29 -15.67
C ALA A 163 8.92 -16.60 -15.10
N GLU A 164 9.30 -16.62 -13.82
CA GLU A 164 9.92 -17.77 -13.17
C GLU A 164 8.90 -18.62 -12.42
N PHE A 165 7.98 -17.98 -11.70
CA PHE A 165 6.94 -18.67 -10.92
C PHE A 165 5.71 -19.04 -11.75
N GLU A 166 5.47 -18.31 -12.86
CA GLU A 166 4.30 -18.47 -13.73
C GLU A 166 2.96 -18.55 -12.97
N PRO A 167 2.60 -17.53 -12.17
CA PRO A 167 1.41 -17.57 -11.34
C PRO A 167 0.13 -17.89 -12.11
N ASP A 168 -0.75 -18.61 -11.44
CA ASP A 168 -2.14 -18.85 -11.83
C ASP A 168 -3.07 -17.74 -11.32
N LEU A 169 -2.65 -17.01 -10.27
CA LEU A 169 -3.36 -15.87 -9.69
C LEU A 169 -2.36 -14.80 -9.24
N ILE A 170 -2.68 -13.52 -9.48
CA ILE A 170 -2.04 -12.39 -8.80
C ILE A 170 -3.05 -11.82 -7.81
N ALA A 171 -2.71 -11.84 -6.52
CA ALA A 171 -3.55 -11.30 -5.46
C ALA A 171 -2.89 -10.07 -4.85
N LEU A 172 -3.56 -8.93 -4.90
CA LEU A 172 -3.05 -7.66 -4.38
C LEU A 172 -4.06 -7.02 -3.43
N VAL A 173 -3.56 -6.56 -2.28
CA VAL A 173 -4.38 -5.86 -1.30
C VAL A 173 -4.69 -4.45 -1.81
N ASN A 174 -5.95 -4.04 -1.78
CA ASN A 174 -6.45 -2.68 -2.05
C ASN A 174 -6.19 -2.06 -3.44
N TYR A 175 -5.52 -2.76 -4.34
CA TYR A 175 -5.20 -2.26 -5.68
C TYR A 175 -5.79 -3.15 -6.76
N PHE A 176 -6.64 -2.54 -7.59
CA PHE A 176 -7.09 -3.15 -8.84
C PHE A 176 -5.96 -3.13 -9.86
N ARG A 177 -6.05 -4.00 -10.87
CA ARG A 177 -5.01 -4.14 -11.90
C ARG A 177 -4.61 -2.81 -12.53
N GLY A 178 -5.60 -2.01 -12.93
CA GLY A 178 -5.37 -0.71 -13.57
C GLY A 178 -4.70 0.32 -12.67
N ASP A 179 -4.88 0.21 -11.35
CA ASP A 179 -4.32 1.16 -10.38
C ASP A 179 -2.93 0.75 -9.88
N ALA A 180 -2.60 -0.54 -10.00
CA ALA A 180 -1.35 -1.08 -9.45
C ALA A 180 -0.10 -0.53 -10.18
N GLY A 181 -0.24 -0.12 -11.45
CA GLY A 181 0.89 0.38 -12.25
C GLY A 181 2.00 -0.66 -12.49
N MET A 182 1.70 -1.95 -12.30
CA MET A 182 2.66 -3.04 -12.41
C MET A 182 2.58 -3.71 -13.80
N PRO A 183 3.72 -4.16 -14.38
CA PRO A 183 3.78 -4.70 -15.75
C PRO A 183 3.29 -6.15 -15.85
N TYR A 184 2.28 -6.52 -15.07
CA TYR A 184 1.77 -7.89 -15.01
C TYR A 184 0.82 -8.21 -16.19
N PRO A 185 0.84 -9.45 -16.71
CA PRO A 185 0.04 -9.84 -17.87
C PRO A 185 -1.47 -9.78 -17.59
N GLU A 186 -2.24 -9.20 -18.51
CA GLU A 186 -3.71 -9.13 -18.43
C GLU A 186 -4.37 -10.52 -18.51
N GLN A 187 -3.67 -11.50 -19.08
CA GLN A 187 -4.14 -12.87 -19.23
C GLN A 187 -4.10 -13.68 -17.93
N VAL A 188 -3.48 -13.17 -16.86
CA VAL A 188 -3.45 -13.84 -15.54
C VAL A 188 -4.59 -13.32 -14.67
N PRO A 189 -5.39 -14.19 -14.03
CA PRO A 189 -6.37 -13.81 -13.04
C PRO A 189 -5.82 -12.82 -12.01
N TRP A 190 -6.59 -11.76 -11.74
CA TRP A 190 -6.25 -10.73 -10.76
C TRP A 190 -7.30 -10.66 -9.68
N LEU A 191 -6.88 -10.78 -8.43
CA LEU A 191 -7.71 -10.58 -7.26
C LEU A 191 -7.30 -9.29 -6.56
N CYS A 192 -8.20 -8.33 -6.49
CA CYS A 192 -8.11 -7.23 -5.54
C CYS A 192 -8.76 -7.67 -4.22
N TRP A 193 -7.97 -7.79 -3.14
CA TRP A 193 -8.49 -7.97 -1.79
C TRP A 193 -8.69 -6.60 -1.14
N VAL A 194 -9.93 -6.13 -1.12
CA VAL A 194 -10.34 -4.85 -0.52
C VAL A 194 -10.38 -5.00 1.00
N GLN A 195 -9.59 -4.21 1.70
CA GLN A 195 -9.55 -4.12 3.16
C GLN A 195 -10.06 -2.77 3.66
N ASP A 196 -9.78 -1.69 2.94
CA ASP A 196 -10.19 -0.33 3.26
C ASP A 196 -10.69 0.44 2.02
N ALA A 197 -11.36 1.56 2.28
CA ALA A 197 -11.87 2.47 1.27
C ALA A 197 -10.77 3.44 0.83
N MET A 198 -10.05 3.11 -0.23
CA MET A 198 -9.02 4.00 -0.78
C MET A 198 -9.61 4.90 -1.88
N PRO A 199 -9.27 6.21 -1.94
CA PRO A 199 -9.85 7.14 -2.91
C PRO A 199 -9.74 6.65 -4.37
N HIS A 200 -8.62 6.05 -4.74
CA HIS A 200 -8.41 5.53 -6.10
C HIS A 200 -9.39 4.42 -6.46
N GLN A 201 -9.91 3.64 -5.50
CA GLN A 201 -10.83 2.52 -5.76
C GLN A 201 -12.18 2.98 -6.33
N PHE A 202 -12.59 4.21 -6.03
CA PHE A 202 -13.87 4.77 -6.45
C PHE A 202 -13.79 5.56 -7.77
N ALA A 203 -12.59 5.70 -8.33
CA ALA A 203 -12.42 6.28 -9.66
C ALA A 203 -13.03 5.39 -10.76
N GLU A 204 -13.46 6.02 -11.86
CA GLU A 204 -13.90 5.31 -13.06
C GLU A 204 -12.80 4.39 -13.58
N ARG A 205 -13.19 3.18 -13.99
CA ARG A 205 -12.23 2.16 -14.43
C ARG A 205 -12.84 1.20 -15.43
N ARG A 206 -11.96 0.54 -16.17
CA ARG A 206 -12.31 -0.60 -17.02
C ARG A 206 -11.97 -1.89 -16.29
N TRP A 207 -12.90 -2.84 -16.35
CA TRP A 207 -12.76 -4.16 -15.75
C TRP A 207 -12.41 -5.20 -16.81
N GLY A 208 -11.38 -6.00 -16.53
CA GLY A 208 -11.00 -7.15 -17.33
C GLY A 208 -11.89 -8.36 -17.08
N ALA A 209 -11.93 -9.28 -18.04
CA ALA A 209 -12.66 -10.55 -17.92
C ALA A 209 -12.09 -11.48 -16.83
N LEU A 210 -10.85 -11.24 -16.41
CA LEU A 210 -10.11 -12.01 -15.41
C LEU A 210 -9.85 -11.20 -14.13
N ASP A 211 -10.57 -10.10 -13.92
CA ASP A 211 -10.51 -9.33 -12.68
C ASP A 211 -11.59 -9.80 -11.70
N PHE A 212 -11.16 -10.01 -10.47
CA PHE A 212 -11.92 -10.50 -9.32
C PHE A 212 -11.76 -9.52 -8.15
N VAL A 213 -12.81 -9.41 -7.33
CA VAL A 213 -12.85 -8.51 -6.18
C VAL A 213 -13.30 -9.29 -4.96
N ALA A 214 -12.57 -9.20 -3.85
CA ALA A 214 -13.02 -9.82 -2.62
C ALA A 214 -12.68 -8.99 -1.37
N GLY A 215 -13.36 -9.25 -0.26
CA GLY A 215 -13.13 -8.57 1.02
C GLY A 215 -14.20 -7.54 1.34
N HIS A 216 -13.82 -6.42 1.94
CA HIS A 216 -14.74 -5.39 2.41
C HIS A 216 -15.26 -4.53 1.25
N VAL A 217 -16.15 -5.12 0.44
CA VAL A 217 -16.66 -4.48 -0.78
C VAL A 217 -17.66 -3.38 -0.42
N HIS A 218 -17.25 -2.13 -0.62
CA HIS A 218 -18.06 -0.93 -0.37
C HIS A 218 -19.25 -0.79 -1.34
N LYS A 219 -20.36 -0.22 -0.88
CA LYS A 219 -21.59 -0.07 -1.67
C LYS A 219 -21.33 0.79 -2.91
N GLU A 220 -20.59 1.87 -2.74
CA GLU A 220 -20.16 2.81 -3.76
C GLU A 220 -19.39 2.11 -4.88
N LEU A 221 -18.49 1.19 -4.52
CA LEU A 221 -17.75 0.38 -5.48
C LEU A 221 -18.70 -0.53 -6.27
N THR A 222 -19.66 -1.18 -5.60
CA THR A 222 -20.65 -2.02 -6.30
C THR A 222 -21.63 -1.24 -7.16
N ALA A 223 -21.78 0.07 -6.95
CA ALA A 223 -22.63 0.93 -7.76
C ALA A 223 -21.93 1.39 -9.05
N SER A 224 -20.60 1.25 -9.14
CA SER A 224 -19.83 1.63 -10.33
C SER A 224 -20.23 0.82 -11.57
N GLU A 225 -20.18 1.49 -12.73
CA GLU A 225 -20.47 0.87 -14.01
C GLU A 225 -19.46 -0.25 -14.32
N GLY A 226 -19.96 -1.38 -14.85
CA GLY A 226 -19.12 -2.52 -15.22
C GLY A 226 -18.54 -3.31 -14.05
N PHE A 227 -18.88 -2.98 -12.79
CA PHE A 227 -18.42 -3.72 -11.61
C PHE A 227 -18.67 -5.24 -11.76
N PRO A 228 -17.67 -6.11 -11.53
CA PRO A 228 -17.74 -7.52 -11.87
C PRO A 228 -18.51 -8.32 -10.79
N ARG A 229 -19.83 -8.10 -10.69
CA ARG A 229 -20.70 -8.67 -9.64
C ARG A 229 -20.56 -10.18 -9.49
N GLU A 230 -20.58 -10.91 -10.60
CA GLU A 230 -20.44 -12.39 -10.63
C GLU A 230 -19.04 -12.89 -10.23
N ARG A 231 -18.04 -12.00 -10.20
CA ARG A 231 -16.66 -12.29 -9.79
C ARG A 231 -16.26 -11.50 -8.54
N SER A 232 -17.26 -11.17 -7.72
CA SER A 232 -17.08 -10.44 -6.48
C SER A 232 -17.58 -11.23 -5.28
N MET A 233 -16.86 -11.13 -4.15
CA MET A 233 -17.24 -11.77 -2.89
C MET A 233 -17.03 -10.81 -1.72
N SER A 234 -18.10 -10.44 -1.03
CA SER A 234 -18.02 -9.56 0.14
C SER A 234 -17.83 -10.37 1.42
N PHE A 235 -16.82 -10.01 2.22
CA PHE A 235 -16.57 -10.55 3.56
C PHE A 235 -15.77 -9.54 4.40
N PRO A 236 -15.84 -9.57 5.74
CA PRO A 236 -15.09 -8.63 6.58
C PRO A 236 -13.58 -8.83 6.46
N VAL A 237 -12.78 -7.85 6.90
CA VAL A 237 -11.33 -8.08 7.04
C VAL A 237 -11.11 -9.13 8.13
N VAL A 238 -10.49 -10.25 7.76
CA VAL A 238 -10.25 -11.39 8.64
C VAL A 238 -8.86 -11.36 9.23
N ALA A 239 -8.70 -11.98 10.41
CA ALA A 239 -7.41 -12.19 11.05
C ALA A 239 -6.87 -13.59 10.73
N SER A 240 -5.54 -13.73 10.68
CA SER A 240 -4.89 -15.03 10.50
C SER A 240 -5.12 -15.92 11.72
N THR A 241 -5.79 -17.05 11.52
CA THR A 241 -6.03 -18.04 12.58
C THR A 241 -4.77 -18.75 13.04
N ARG A 242 -3.66 -18.63 12.30
CA ARG A 242 -2.34 -19.16 12.68
C ARG A 242 -1.57 -18.21 13.61
N LYS A 243 -1.83 -16.91 13.51
CA LYS A 243 -1.26 -15.89 14.42
C LYS A 243 -2.16 -15.62 15.62
N PHE A 244 -3.47 -15.60 15.38
CA PHE A 244 -4.50 -15.33 16.38
C PHE A 244 -5.28 -16.62 16.60
N TYR A 245 -4.85 -17.39 17.59
CA TYR A 245 -5.40 -18.70 17.92
C TYR A 245 -5.72 -18.77 19.43
N PRO A 246 -6.71 -19.58 19.83
CA PRO A 246 -7.17 -19.63 21.21
C PRO A 246 -6.25 -20.42 22.16
N GLU A 247 -5.27 -21.15 21.64
CA GLU A 247 -4.32 -21.93 22.44
C GLU A 247 -3.40 -21.04 23.29
N PRO A 248 -3.01 -21.47 24.50
CA PRO A 248 -2.10 -20.72 25.34
C PRO A 248 -0.76 -20.48 24.65
N VAL A 249 -0.27 -19.24 24.74
CA VAL A 249 1.11 -18.91 24.37
C VAL A 249 2.09 -19.43 25.42
N GLU A 250 3.35 -19.59 25.03
CA GLU A 250 4.43 -19.99 25.94
C GLU A 250 4.45 -19.11 27.21
N ALA A 251 4.57 -19.73 28.40
CA ALA A 251 4.47 -19.04 29.68
C ALA A 251 5.45 -17.84 29.82
N GLY A 252 6.66 -17.96 29.26
CA GLY A 252 7.63 -16.86 29.24
C GLY A 252 7.17 -15.66 28.39
N LEU A 253 6.56 -15.91 27.24
CA LEU A 253 5.97 -14.86 26.40
C LEU A 253 4.73 -14.25 27.05
N ALA A 254 3.86 -15.10 27.64
CA ALA A 254 2.68 -14.65 28.38
C ALA A 254 3.08 -13.67 29.49
N ALA A 255 4.08 -14.03 30.32
CA ALA A 255 4.57 -13.18 31.39
C ALA A 255 5.24 -11.89 30.86
N ARG A 256 6.02 -11.99 29.78
CA ARG A 256 6.72 -10.83 29.19
C ARG A 256 5.76 -9.77 28.63
N PHE A 257 4.68 -10.20 28.00
CA PHE A 257 3.70 -9.31 27.36
C PHE A 257 2.42 -9.13 28.17
N ALA A 258 2.39 -9.64 29.40
CA ALA A 258 1.28 -9.43 30.32
C ALA A 258 1.10 -7.92 30.57
N CYS A 259 -0.12 -7.45 30.35
CA CYS A 259 -0.52 -6.10 30.68
C CYS A 259 -1.97 -6.13 31.17
N GLU A 260 -2.30 -5.27 32.12
CA GLU A 260 -3.67 -5.12 32.61
C GLU A 260 -4.50 -4.26 31.65
N VAL A 261 -3.86 -3.27 31.03
CA VAL A 261 -4.45 -2.36 30.07
C VAL A 261 -3.50 -2.22 28.88
N ALA A 262 -4.00 -2.54 27.69
CA ALA A 262 -3.34 -2.24 26.42
C ALA A 262 -4.19 -1.24 25.65
N TYR A 263 -3.58 -0.11 25.25
CA TYR A 263 -4.20 0.89 24.39
C TYR A 263 -3.34 1.10 23.16
N VAL A 264 -3.94 1.00 21.98
CA VAL A 264 -3.26 1.17 20.69
C VAL A 264 -4.01 2.20 19.87
N SER A 265 -3.31 3.26 19.45
CA SER A 265 -3.84 4.30 18.56
C SER A 265 -2.74 4.81 17.65
N HIS A 266 -3.11 5.09 16.39
CA HIS A 266 -2.25 5.75 15.42
C HIS A 266 -2.56 7.26 15.27
N GLN A 267 -3.47 7.79 16.11
CA GLN A 267 -3.91 9.18 16.06
C GLN A 267 -3.46 9.92 17.33
N SER A 268 -2.18 10.29 17.36
CA SER A 268 -1.61 11.11 18.44
C SER A 268 -2.00 12.59 18.34
N GLU A 269 -2.39 13.05 17.15
CA GLU A 269 -2.91 14.39 16.91
C GLU A 269 -4.27 14.57 17.62
N THR A 270 -4.44 15.66 18.36
CA THR A 270 -5.70 15.94 19.07
C THR A 270 -6.79 16.42 18.09
N PRO A 271 -8.08 16.29 18.43
CA PRO A 271 -9.18 16.85 17.63
C PRO A 271 -8.98 18.34 17.28
N GLU A 272 -8.49 19.15 18.23
CA GLU A 272 -8.25 20.59 18.07
C GLU A 272 -7.18 20.86 17.01
N VAL A 273 -6.06 20.14 17.07
CA VAL A 273 -4.93 20.31 16.16
C VAL A 273 -5.31 19.87 14.75
N PHE A 274 -5.99 18.73 14.63
CA PHE A 274 -6.51 18.24 13.35
C PHE A 274 -7.46 19.25 12.71
N HIS A 275 -8.41 19.77 13.49
CA HIS A 275 -9.35 20.78 13.02
C HIS A 275 -8.65 22.05 12.55
N ALA A 276 -7.76 22.61 13.38
CA ALA A 276 -7.04 23.83 13.04
C ALA A 276 -6.23 23.67 11.74
N ARG A 277 -5.61 22.50 11.53
CA ARG A 277 -4.90 22.17 10.31
C ARG A 277 -5.84 22.11 9.10
N CYS A 278 -6.97 21.40 9.21
CA CYS A 278 -7.95 21.33 8.12
C CYS A 278 -8.55 22.70 7.75
N VAL A 279 -8.79 23.58 8.72
CA VAL A 279 -9.24 24.96 8.48
C VAL A 279 -8.16 25.77 7.76
N ALA A 280 -6.89 25.64 8.16
CA ALA A 280 -5.77 26.30 7.49
C ALA A 280 -5.55 25.79 6.05
N GLU A 281 -5.83 24.51 5.79
CA GLU A 281 -5.70 23.87 4.48
C GLU A 281 -6.95 24.02 3.58
N ALA A 282 -8.05 24.59 4.09
CA ALA A 282 -9.36 24.62 3.43
C ALA A 282 -9.40 25.34 2.07
N GLY A 283 -8.35 26.10 1.71
CA GLY A 283 -8.20 26.76 0.41
C GLY A 283 -9.08 28.00 0.21
N ASP A 284 -10.25 28.07 0.86
CA ASP A 284 -11.17 29.21 0.80
C ASP A 284 -11.97 29.43 2.10
N ALA A 285 -12.50 30.64 2.27
CA ALA A 285 -13.21 31.06 3.48
C ALA A 285 -14.60 30.39 3.65
N GLY A 286 -15.22 29.92 2.57
CA GLY A 286 -16.48 29.18 2.62
C GLY A 286 -16.27 27.79 3.22
N THR A 287 -15.27 27.08 2.75
CA THR A 287 -14.88 25.77 3.29
C THR A 287 -14.45 25.89 4.75
N ALA A 288 -13.62 26.88 5.11
CA ALA A 288 -13.25 27.13 6.51
C ALA A 288 -14.48 27.31 7.44
N ARG A 289 -15.45 28.14 7.04
CA ARG A 289 -16.70 28.33 7.82
C ARG A 289 -17.54 27.05 7.95
N LEU A 290 -17.57 26.22 6.91
CA LEU A 290 -18.25 24.93 6.95
C LEU A 290 -17.60 24.00 7.99
N LEU A 291 -16.26 23.90 8.01
CA LEU A 291 -15.55 23.05 8.97
C LEU A 291 -15.74 23.54 10.42
N GLU A 292 -15.69 24.85 10.64
CA GLU A 292 -15.98 25.50 11.93
C GLU A 292 -17.42 25.19 12.41
N ALA A 293 -18.40 25.27 11.52
CA ALA A 293 -19.79 24.93 11.85
C ALA A 293 -19.99 23.43 12.14
N LEU A 294 -19.24 22.56 11.45
CA LEU A 294 -19.32 21.11 11.64
C LEU A 294 -18.69 20.64 12.95
N ARG A 295 -17.59 21.25 13.38
CA ARG A 295 -16.78 20.77 14.51
C ARG A 295 -17.60 20.44 15.77
N PRO A 296 -18.32 21.40 16.39
CA PRO A 296 -18.99 21.15 17.67
C PRO A 296 -20.07 20.07 17.55
N LEU A 297 -20.68 19.95 16.37
CA LEU A 297 -21.69 18.95 16.08
C LEU A 297 -21.10 17.54 15.95
N VAL A 298 -19.96 17.42 15.26
CA VAL A 298 -19.22 16.16 15.14
C VAL A 298 -18.69 15.70 16.49
N GLU A 299 -18.13 16.62 17.29
CA GLU A 299 -17.62 16.32 18.63
C GLU A 299 -18.75 15.82 19.55
N ALA A 300 -19.92 16.47 19.53
CA ALA A 300 -21.08 16.05 20.32
C ALA A 300 -21.56 14.64 19.95
N GLU A 301 -21.62 14.32 18.66
CA GLU A 301 -22.00 12.98 18.17
C GLU A 301 -20.98 11.91 18.52
N ALA A 302 -19.69 12.25 18.58
CA ALA A 302 -18.60 11.31 18.84
C ALA A 302 -18.46 10.93 20.32
N VAL A 303 -18.85 11.82 21.25
CA VAL A 303 -18.80 11.58 22.70
C VAL A 303 -19.83 10.54 23.16
N GLU A 304 -20.93 10.40 22.42
CA GLU A 304 -21.99 9.41 22.67
C GLU A 304 -22.08 8.39 21.50
N PRO A 305 -21.08 7.51 21.35
CA PRO A 305 -21.06 6.56 20.22
C PRO A 305 -22.13 5.48 20.33
N MET A 306 -22.76 5.31 21.49
CA MET A 306 -23.74 4.26 21.75
C MET A 306 -25.10 4.61 21.13
N GLY A 307 -25.58 3.79 20.18
CA GLY A 307 -26.90 3.99 19.56
C GLY A 307 -26.96 3.51 18.12
N SER A 308 -27.63 4.29 17.26
CA SER A 308 -27.66 4.06 15.81
C SER A 308 -26.25 4.15 15.18
N SER A 309 -26.12 3.83 13.88
CA SER A 309 -24.85 3.97 13.15
C SER A 309 -24.32 5.41 13.27
N LEU A 310 -23.21 5.59 13.99
CA LEU A 310 -22.50 6.88 14.08
C LEU A 310 -22.16 7.41 12.67
N LEU A 311 -21.83 6.52 11.74
CA LEU A 311 -21.55 6.87 10.34
C LEU A 311 -22.76 7.56 9.69
N ASP A 312 -23.95 6.98 9.83
CA ASP A 312 -25.18 7.51 9.22
C ASP A 312 -25.57 8.86 9.83
N ARG A 313 -25.32 9.04 11.14
CA ARG A 313 -25.55 10.32 11.82
C ARG A 313 -24.58 11.39 11.33
N LEU A 314 -23.28 11.07 11.29
CA LEU A 314 -22.24 11.99 10.81
C LEU A 314 -22.43 12.37 9.34
N GLU A 315 -22.84 11.43 8.47
CA GLU A 315 -23.11 11.72 7.06
C GLU A 315 -24.32 12.65 6.91
N ARG A 316 -25.43 12.36 7.61
CA ARG A 316 -26.61 13.22 7.62
C ARG A 316 -26.30 14.62 8.16
N LEU A 317 -25.53 14.68 9.25
CA LEU A 317 -25.09 15.92 9.85
C LEU A 317 -24.22 16.73 8.89
N THR A 318 -23.28 16.08 8.19
CA THR A 318 -22.45 16.71 7.17
C THR A 318 -23.31 17.36 6.09
N ARG A 319 -24.29 16.61 5.58
CA ARG A 319 -25.25 17.08 4.58
C ARG A 319 -26.06 18.28 5.07
N GLU A 320 -26.62 18.22 6.27
CA GLU A 320 -27.44 19.29 6.84
C GLU A 320 -26.65 20.60 7.02
N VAL A 321 -25.40 20.52 7.48
CA VAL A 321 -24.56 21.73 7.63
C VAL A 321 -24.15 22.28 6.27
N MET A 322 -23.79 21.43 5.31
CA MET A 322 -23.49 21.88 3.95
C MET A 322 -24.68 22.61 3.31
N GLN A 323 -25.90 22.11 3.50
CA GLN A 323 -27.13 22.77 3.00
C GLN A 323 -27.35 24.16 3.63
N ARG A 324 -26.89 24.39 4.86
CA ARG A 324 -26.97 25.70 5.53
C ARG A 324 -25.89 26.66 5.08
N CYS A 325 -24.70 26.15 4.76
CA CYS A 325 -23.53 26.96 4.43
C CYS A 325 -23.36 27.25 2.93
N GLN A 326 -23.99 26.46 2.05
CA GLN A 326 -23.83 26.54 0.59
C GLN A 326 -25.19 26.60 -0.10
N SER A 327 -25.25 27.31 -1.24
CA SER A 327 -26.49 27.46 -2.03
C SER A 327 -26.88 26.20 -2.81
N SER A 328 -25.93 25.29 -3.06
CA SER A 328 -26.17 24.00 -3.70
C SER A 328 -25.30 22.93 -3.05
N VAL A 329 -25.87 21.77 -2.74
CA VAL A 329 -25.15 20.64 -2.17
C VAL A 329 -25.00 19.56 -3.24
N ASP A 330 -23.75 19.28 -3.58
CA ASP A 330 -23.38 18.14 -4.41
C ASP A 330 -23.07 16.92 -3.52
N GLU A 331 -23.57 15.74 -3.89
CA GLU A 331 -23.36 14.48 -3.17
C GLU A 331 -21.89 14.10 -3.07
N SER A 332 -21.11 14.43 -4.10
CA SER A 332 -19.66 14.18 -4.10
C SER A 332 -18.97 15.04 -3.04
N GLY A 333 -19.40 16.30 -2.88
CA GLY A 333 -18.92 17.23 -1.86
C GLY A 333 -19.27 16.76 -0.44
N VAL A 334 -20.50 16.29 -0.22
CA VAL A 334 -20.92 15.71 1.08
C VAL A 334 -20.03 14.52 1.44
N THR A 335 -19.86 13.59 0.50
CA THR A 335 -19.03 12.40 0.69
C THR A 335 -17.59 12.79 1.01
N PHE A 336 -17.04 13.78 0.30
CA PHE A 336 -15.69 14.28 0.53
C PHE A 336 -15.53 14.87 1.94
N VAL A 337 -16.38 15.82 2.34
CA VAL A 337 -16.31 16.45 3.67
C VAL A 337 -16.53 15.42 4.78
N PHE A 338 -17.47 14.49 4.60
CA PHE A 338 -17.72 13.42 5.56
C PHE A 338 -16.48 12.53 5.75
N ARG A 339 -15.89 12.03 4.65
CA ARG A 339 -14.77 11.09 4.69
C ARG A 339 -13.44 11.73 5.08
N GLN A 340 -13.20 12.97 4.66
CA GLN A 340 -11.91 13.66 4.85
C GLN A 340 -11.85 14.48 6.14
N TYR A 341 -13.00 14.85 6.71
CA TYR A 341 -13.05 15.70 7.90
C TYR A 341 -13.93 15.14 9.02
N ALA A 342 -15.23 14.97 8.81
CA ALA A 342 -16.17 14.66 9.90
C ALA A 342 -15.85 13.30 10.56
N LEU A 343 -15.66 12.25 9.76
CA LEU A 343 -15.32 10.93 10.27
C LEU A 343 -13.93 10.87 10.93
N PRO A 344 -12.85 11.41 10.32
CA PRO A 344 -11.54 11.50 10.96
C PRO A 344 -11.50 12.32 12.26
N LEU A 345 -12.32 13.37 12.37
CA LEU A 345 -12.46 14.16 13.59
C LEU A 345 -13.17 13.35 14.69
N ALA A 346 -14.30 12.71 14.37
CA ALA A 346 -15.03 11.87 15.30
C ALA A 346 -14.17 10.69 15.83
N ASP A 347 -13.40 10.05 14.97
CA ASP A 347 -12.48 8.96 15.37
C ASP A 347 -11.41 9.46 16.35
N ARG A 348 -10.87 10.68 16.17
CA ARG A 348 -9.94 11.29 17.13
C ARG A 348 -10.62 11.56 18.47
N VAL A 349 -11.81 12.14 18.48
CA VAL A 349 -12.55 12.43 19.72
C VAL A 349 -12.74 11.15 20.53
N LEU A 350 -13.26 10.10 19.87
CA LEU A 350 -13.51 8.81 20.51
C LEU A 350 -12.22 8.17 21.06
N ARG A 351 -11.12 8.22 20.29
CA ARG A 351 -9.83 7.66 20.70
C ARG A 351 -9.23 8.41 21.89
N HIS A 352 -9.22 9.74 21.85
CA HIS A 352 -8.68 10.55 22.96
C HIS A 352 -9.54 10.40 24.22
N GLN A 353 -10.86 10.30 24.09
CA GLN A 353 -11.75 9.95 25.20
C GLN A 353 -11.43 8.57 25.78
N THR A 354 -11.23 7.57 24.91
CA THR A 354 -10.85 6.21 25.33
C THR A 354 -9.49 6.18 26.03
N LEU A 355 -8.53 6.98 25.58
CA LEU A 355 -7.23 7.15 26.24
C LEU A 355 -7.39 7.76 27.64
N GLY A 356 -8.27 8.76 27.79
CA GLY A 356 -8.63 9.32 29.09
C GLY A 356 -9.20 8.25 30.04
N TRP A 357 -10.15 7.44 29.56
CA TRP A 357 -10.71 6.33 30.35
C TRP A 357 -9.65 5.30 30.73
N ALA A 358 -8.74 4.94 29.81
CA ALA A 358 -7.65 4.02 30.09
C ALA A 358 -6.73 4.58 31.20
N ALA A 359 -6.40 5.87 31.14
CA ALA A 359 -5.60 6.54 32.18
C ALA A 359 -6.32 6.55 33.54
N GLU A 360 -7.63 6.81 33.58
CA GLU A 360 -8.43 6.77 34.81
C GLU A 360 -8.53 5.36 35.41
N VAL A 361 -8.59 4.31 34.58
CA VAL A 361 -8.53 2.92 35.04
C VAL A 361 -7.15 2.62 35.64
N CYS A 362 -6.08 3.02 34.98
CA CYS A 362 -4.71 2.84 35.47
C CYS A 362 -4.46 3.60 36.78
N ALA A 363 -5.02 4.80 36.96
CA ALA A 363 -4.83 5.60 38.18
C ALA A 363 -5.62 5.08 39.40
N ARG A 364 -6.66 4.27 39.18
CA ARG A 364 -7.49 3.69 40.25
C ARG A 364 -6.97 2.36 40.79
N ARG A 365 -6.06 1.72 40.06
CA ARG A 365 -5.35 0.50 40.48
C ARG A 365 -4.05 0.89 41.16
#